data_AF-A0A9D7DJ11-F1
#
_entry.id   AF-A0A9D7DJ11-F1
#
_cell.length_a   1.000
_cell.length_b   1.000
_cell.length_c   1.000
_cell.angle_alpha   90.00
_cell.angle_beta   90.00
_cell.angle_gamma   90.00
#
_symmetry.space_group_name_H-M   'P 1'
#
loop_
_entity.id
_entity.type
_entity.pdbx_description
1 polymer ?
#
loop_
_entity_poly.entity_id
_entity_poly.type
_entity_poly.pdbx_seq_one_letter_code
_entity_poly.pdbx_strand_id
1 'polypeptide(L)'
;MLLAFLLFMLIGHLTGDANGPNGMTFASNTDLLGFLLFPIGSIIGLGLAYKWKILGGTIAIASMAALYVLRPDLLQSYFVALALPAALYVLSGWLQLRSRKPANI
;
A
#
# COMPACT_ATOMS: atom_id res chain seq x y z
N MET A 1 2.66 -8.25 9.29
CA MET A 1 3.82 -7.39 9.59
C MET A 1 3.66 -6.02 8.92
N LEU A 2 3.72 -5.89 7.59
CA LEU A 2 3.65 -4.55 6.94
C LEU A 2 2.37 -3.76 7.28
N LEU A 3 1.18 -4.37 7.18
CA LEU A 3 -0.08 -3.66 7.50
C LEU A 3 -0.08 -3.11 8.94
N ALA A 4 0.41 -3.89 9.91
CA ALA A 4 0.50 -3.45 11.31
C ALA A 4 1.49 -2.30 11.48
N PHE A 5 2.63 -2.34 10.78
CA PHE A 5 3.59 -1.24 10.74
C PHE A 5 2.97 0.04 10.15
N LEU A 6 2.25 -0.06 9.04
CA LEU A 6 1.58 1.09 8.41
C LEU A 6 0.49 1.69 9.31
N LEU A 7 -0.28 0.84 10.01
CA LEU A 7 -1.27 1.28 10.99
C LEU A 7 -0.60 2.00 12.17
N PHE A 8 0.50 1.45 12.69
CA PHE A 8 1.27 2.08 13.77
C PHE A 8 1.80 3.46 13.36
N MET A 9 2.39 3.56 12.15
CA MET A 9 2.86 4.82 11.60
C MET A 9 1.73 5.84 11.41
N LEU A 10 0.57 5.39 10.91
CA LEU A 10 -0.61 6.25 10.75
C LEU A 10 -1.07 6.80 12.11
N ILE A 11 -1.10 5.96 13.15
CA ILE A 11 -1.47 6.38 14.50
C ILE A 11 -0.49 7.43 15.03
N GLY A 12 0.82 7.19 14.92
CA GLY A 12 1.83 8.15 15.38
C GLY A 12 1.76 9.50 14.65
N HIS A 13 1.33 9.51 13.39
CA HIS A 13 1.06 10.75 12.66
C HIS A 13 -0.19 11.48 13.18
N LEU A 14 -1.27 10.74 13.46
CA LEU A 14 -2.51 11.30 14.00
C LEU A 14 -2.36 11.82 15.43
N THR A 15 -1.51 11.21 16.27
CA THR A 15 -1.23 11.69 17.63
C THR A 15 -0.25 12.86 17.68
N GLY A 16 0.36 13.21 16.54
CA GLY A 16 1.33 14.30 16.44
C GLY A 16 2.76 13.92 16.81
N ASP A 17 2.99 12.71 17.33
CA ASP A 17 4.32 12.22 17.72
C ASP A 17 5.26 12.05 16.51
N ALA A 18 4.70 11.83 15.31
CA ALA A 18 5.46 11.73 14.07
C ALA A 18 5.59 13.06 13.30
N ASN A 19 5.10 14.18 13.83
CA ASN A 19 5.16 15.51 13.18
C ASN A 19 6.45 16.28 13.51
N GLY A 20 7.58 15.58 13.68
CA GLY A 20 8.89 16.20 13.92
C GLY A 20 9.37 17.06 12.73
N PRO A 21 10.60 17.58 12.76
CA PRO A 21 11.15 18.43 11.68
C PRO A 21 11.10 17.81 10.26
N ASN A 22 11.02 16.48 10.19
CA ASN A 22 10.89 15.69 8.95
C ASN A 22 9.50 15.03 8.80
N GLY A 23 8.54 15.40 9.64
CA GLY A 23 7.16 14.90 9.58
C GLY A 23 6.40 15.53 8.43
N MET A 24 5.40 14.81 7.90
CA MET A 24 4.58 15.30 6.79
C MET A 24 3.67 16.44 7.28
N THR A 25 4.01 17.68 6.96
CA THR A 25 3.10 18.81 7.13
C THR A 25 2.30 19.01 5.85
N PHE A 26 0.97 19.09 5.97
CA PHE A 26 0.08 19.31 4.82
C PHE A 26 0.16 20.77 4.36
N ALA A 27 1.23 21.11 3.65
CA ALA A 27 1.43 22.44 3.08
C ALA A 27 0.77 22.59 1.70
N SER A 28 0.55 21.47 0.98
CA SER A 28 0.00 21.47 -0.38
C SER A 28 -1.02 20.35 -0.63
N ASN A 29 -1.87 20.54 -1.65
CA ASN A 29 -2.81 19.50 -2.11
C ASN A 29 -2.09 18.22 -2.54
N THR A 30 -0.85 18.34 -3.04
CA THR A 30 -0.06 17.18 -3.44
C THR A 30 0.45 16.39 -2.24
N ASP A 31 0.63 17.02 -1.07
CA ASP A 31 0.96 16.32 0.18
C ASP A 31 -0.25 15.52 0.70
N LEU A 32 -1.45 16.12 0.61
CA LEU A 32 -2.71 15.44 0.94
C LEU A 32 -2.95 14.23 0.05
N LEU A 33 -2.75 14.37 -1.27
CA LEU A 33 -2.82 13.26 -2.21
C LEU A 33 -1.75 12.20 -1.92
N GLY A 34 -0.54 12.64 -1.56
CA GLY A 34 0.56 11.77 -1.15
C GLY A 34 0.15 10.87 0.02
N PHE A 35 -0.41 11.47 1.08
CA PHE A 35 -0.89 10.78 2.26
C PHE A 35 -2.07 9.84 2.00
N LEU A 36 -2.97 10.25 1.10
CA LEU A 36 -4.10 9.42 0.69
C LEU A 36 -3.64 8.17 -0.06
N LEU A 37 -2.65 8.30 -0.94
CA LEU A 37 -2.08 7.18 -1.69
C LEU A 37 -1.20 6.30 -0.79
N PHE A 38 -0.44 6.92 0.11
CA PHE A 38 0.34 6.24 1.14
C PHE A 38 0.43 7.10 2.42
N PRO A 39 0.00 6.60 3.58
CA PRO A 39 -0.27 5.19 3.86
C PRO A 39 -1.71 4.73 3.61
N ILE A 40 -2.70 5.62 3.44
CA ILE A 40 -4.13 5.24 3.50
C ILE A 40 -4.52 4.20 2.44
N GLY A 41 -4.25 4.47 1.16
CA GLY A 41 -4.58 3.56 0.06
C GLY A 41 -3.90 2.20 0.20
N SER A 42 -2.67 2.20 0.72
CA SER A 42 -1.91 0.97 0.98
C SER A 42 -2.50 0.16 2.13
N ILE A 43 -2.95 0.80 3.21
CA ILE A 43 -3.65 0.16 4.33
C ILE A 43 -4.96 -0.47 3.85
N ILE A 44 -5.77 0.27 3.10
CA ILE A 44 -7.05 -0.22 2.57
C ILE A 44 -6.81 -1.40 1.63
N GLY A 45 -5.88 -1.27 0.68
CA GLY A 45 -5.56 -2.34 -0.27
C GLY A 45 -5.05 -3.60 0.42
N LEU A 46 -4.07 -3.48 1.31
CA LEU A 46 -3.53 -4.62 2.05
C LEU A 46 -4.55 -5.24 3.02
N GLY A 47 -5.39 -4.43 3.67
CA GLY A 47 -6.49 -4.89 4.50
C GLY A 47 -7.52 -5.70 3.69
N LEU A 48 -7.86 -5.23 2.50
CA LEU A 48 -8.77 -5.91 1.59
C LEU A 48 -8.18 -7.23 1.06
N ALA A 49 -6.86 -7.27 0.89
CA ALA A 49 -6.15 -8.44 0.34
C ALA A 49 -6.27 -9.70 1.22
N TYR A 50 -6.63 -9.57 2.50
CA TYR A 50 -6.90 -10.71 3.38
C TYR A 50 -8.08 -11.56 2.90
N LYS A 51 -9.14 -10.92 2.39
CA LYS A 51 -10.33 -11.61 1.87
C LYS A 51 -10.30 -11.72 0.35
N TRP A 52 -9.92 -10.64 -0.33
CA TRP A 52 -9.87 -10.56 -1.78
C TRP A 52 -8.46 -10.25 -2.26
N LYS A 53 -7.63 -11.30 -2.28
CA LYS A 53 -6.17 -11.23 -2.54
C LYS A 53 -5.79 -10.40 -3.77
N ILE A 54 -6.42 -10.68 -4.92
CA ILE A 54 -6.13 -9.97 -6.16
C ILE A 54 -6.60 -8.52 -6.06
N LEU A 55 -7.88 -8.29 -5.74
CA LEU A 55 -8.45 -6.94 -5.69
C LEU A 55 -7.69 -6.04 -4.71
N GLY A 56 -7.49 -6.50 -3.47
CA GLY A 56 -6.77 -5.74 -2.45
C GLY A 56 -5.31 -5.50 -2.81
N GLY A 57 -4.61 -6.54 -3.29
CA GLY A 57 -3.24 -6.42 -3.75
C GLY A 57 -3.10 -5.42 -4.91
N THR A 58 -4.03 -5.43 -5.87
CA THR A 58 -4.03 -4.47 -6.98
C THR A 58 -4.28 -3.04 -6.52
N ILE A 59 -5.16 -2.81 -5.54
CA ILE A 59 -5.42 -1.47 -4.98
C ILE A 59 -4.15 -0.94 -4.28
N ALA A 60 -3.47 -1.78 -3.50
CA ALA A 60 -2.23 -1.39 -2.84
C ALA A 60 -1.12 -1.05 -3.84
N ILE A 61 -0.93 -1.87 -4.88
CA ILE A 61 0.04 -1.60 -5.95
C ILE A 61 -0.32 -0.31 -6.70
N ALA A 62 -1.59 -0.13 -7.09
CA ALA A 62 -2.03 1.06 -7.81
C ALA A 62 -1.81 2.34 -6.99
N SER A 63 -2.07 2.28 -5.68
CA SER A 63 -1.84 3.42 -4.78
C SER A 63 -0.35 3.79 -4.71
N MET A 64 0.52 2.79 -4.58
CA MET A 64 1.98 3.01 -4.57
C MET A 64 2.52 3.48 -5.92
N ALA A 65 2.00 2.93 -7.03
CA ALA A 65 2.39 3.32 -8.38
C ALA A 65 1.97 4.77 -8.67
N ALA A 66 0.75 5.15 -8.30
CA ALA A 66 0.28 6.54 -8.41
C ALA A 66 1.14 7.49 -7.58
N LEU A 67 1.52 7.09 -6.36
CA LEU A 67 2.42 7.91 -5.53
C LEU A 67 3.80 8.04 -6.17
N TYR A 68 4.36 6.96 -6.72
CA TYR A 68 5.67 7.00 -7.39
C TYR A 68 5.68 7.98 -8.57
N VAL A 69 4.56 8.09 -9.30
CA VAL A 69 4.44 9.06 -10.41
C VAL A 69 4.30 10.50 -9.90
N LEU A 70 3.54 10.73 -8.82
CA LEU A 70 3.26 12.08 -8.30
C LEU A 70 4.38 12.65 -7.40
N ARG A 71 5.03 11.78 -6.64
CA ARG A 71 6.05 12.07 -5.63
C ARG A 71 7.12 10.97 -5.66
N PRO A 72 7.91 10.86 -6.74
CA PRO A 72 8.94 9.83 -6.86
C PRO A 72 9.98 9.91 -5.73
N ASP A 73 10.22 11.12 -5.22
CA ASP A 73 11.08 11.43 -4.08
C ASP A 73 10.72 10.65 -2.81
N LEU A 74 9.43 10.36 -2.58
CA LEU A 74 8.96 9.64 -1.39
C LEU A 74 9.18 8.13 -1.45
N LEU A 75 9.34 7.56 -2.65
CA LEU A 75 9.32 6.10 -2.86
C LEU A 75 10.58 5.53 -3.52
N GLN A 76 11.49 6.34 -4.05
CA GLN A 76 12.62 5.87 -4.87
C GLN A 76 13.39 4.65 -4.32
N SER A 77 13.76 4.65 -3.04
CA SER A 77 14.53 3.55 -2.44
C SER A 77 13.67 2.47 -1.78
N TYR A 78 12.44 2.77 -1.41
CA TYR A 78 11.59 1.90 -0.59
C TYR A 78 10.39 1.30 -1.34
N PHE A 79 10.15 1.73 -2.58
CA PHE A 79 9.05 1.27 -3.42
C PHE A 79 8.96 -0.24 -3.50
N VAL A 80 10.09 -0.89 -3.82
CA VAL A 80 10.14 -2.35 -3.98
C VAL A 80 9.77 -3.04 -2.67
N ALA A 81 10.32 -2.58 -1.55
CA ALA A 81 10.06 -3.18 -0.24
C ALA A 81 8.58 -3.05 0.18
N LEU A 82 7.94 -1.92 -0.12
CA LEU A 82 6.53 -1.66 0.23
C LEU A 82 5.57 -2.36 -0.73
N ALA A 83 5.89 -2.42 -2.03
CA ALA A 83 5.05 -3.04 -3.05
C ALA A 83 5.13 -4.58 -3.05
N LEU A 84 6.25 -5.16 -2.60
CA LEU A 84 6.48 -6.61 -2.59
C LEU A 84 5.34 -7.40 -1.92
N PRO A 85 4.90 -7.12 -0.68
CA PRO A 85 3.80 -7.87 -0.08
C PRO A 85 2.48 -7.72 -0.83
N ALA A 86 2.19 -6.56 -1.43
CA ALA A 86 1.00 -6.39 -2.26
C ALA A 86 1.08 -7.25 -3.54
N ALA A 87 2.25 -7.30 -4.18
CA ALA A 87 2.52 -8.19 -5.32
C ALA A 87 2.36 -9.67 -4.95
N LEU A 88 2.83 -10.08 -3.78
CA LEU A 88 2.65 -11.45 -3.27
C LEU A 88 1.17 -11.80 -3.04
N TYR A 89 0.35 -10.85 -2.57
CA TYR A 89 -1.10 -11.07 -2.49
C TYR A 89 -1.73 -11.29 -3.86
N VAL A 90 -1.39 -10.46 -4.85
CA VAL A 90 -1.90 -10.64 -6.23
C VAL A 90 -1.46 -11.99 -6.80
N LEU A 91 -0.18 -12.32 -6.69
CA LEU A 91 0.38 -13.57 -7.20
C LEU A 91 -0.27 -14.79 -6.54
N SER A 92 -0.38 -14.79 -5.20
CA SER A 92 -1.01 -15.90 -4.46
C SER A 92 -2.49 -16.04 -4.80
N GLY A 93 -3.23 -14.94 -4.96
CA GLY A 93 -4.61 -14.96 -5.41
C GLY A 93 -4.76 -15.54 -6.81
N TRP A 94 -3.87 -15.15 -7.72
CA TRP A 94 -3.87 -15.64 -9.10
C TRP A 94 -3.54 -17.13 -9.20
N LEU A 95 -2.54 -17.61 -8.45
CA LEU A 95 -2.23 -19.04 -8.37
C LEU A 95 -3.41 -19.84 -7.82
N GLN A 96 -4.12 -19.33 -6.80
CA GLN A 96 -5.30 -19.99 -6.25
C GLN A 96 -6.46 -20.08 -7.23
N LEU A 97 -6.68 -19.04 -8.06
CA LEU A 97 -7.67 -19.10 -9.13
C LEU A 97 -7.32 -20.15 -10.18
N ARG A 98 -6.03 -20.31 -10.49
CA ARG A 98 -5.55 -21.33 -11.44
C ARG A 98 -5.70 -22.74 -10.89
N SER A 99 -5.32 -22.98 -9.62
CA SER A 99 -5.47 -24.29 -8.98
C SER A 99 -6.92 -24.71 -8.77
N ARG A 100 -7.86 -23.76 -8.73
CA ARG A 100 -9.29 -24.03 -8.59
C ARG A 100 -10.01 -24.38 -9.90
N LYS A 101 -9.40 -24.18 -11.07
CA LYS A 101 -9.95 -24.72 -12.31
C LYS A 101 -9.65 -26.23 -12.34
N PRO A 102 -10.64 -27.13 -12.17
CA PRO A 102 -10.39 -28.54 -12.39
C PRO A 102 -9.95 -28.74 -13.85
N ALA A 103 -8.93 -29.56 -14.03
CA ALA A 103 -8.62 -30.14 -15.32
C ALA A 103 -9.84 -30.96 -15.76
N ASN A 104 -10.69 -30.38 -16.60
CA ASN A 104 -11.65 -31.14 -17.38
C ASN A 104 -10.89 -31.64 -18.62
N ILE A 105 -10.37 -32.86 -18.53
CA ILE A 105 -10.03 -33.72 -19.66
C ILE A 105 -10.73 -35.05 -19.42
#